data_AF-A0A9E1IQ48-F1
#
_entry.id   AF-A0A9E1IQ48-F1
#
_cell.length_a   1.000
_cell.length_b   1.000
_cell.length_c   1.000
_cell.angle_alpha   90.00
_cell.angle_beta   90.00
_cell.angle_gamma   90.00
#
_symmetry.space_group_name_H-M   'P 1'
#
loop_
_entity.id
_entity.type
_entity.pdbx_description
1 polymer ?
#
loop_
_entity_poly.entity_id
_entity_poly.type
_entity_poly.pdbx_seq_one_letter_code
_entity_poly.pdbx_strand_id
1 'polypeptide(L)'
;FLFPERAMRLMRQHSWPGNLREFAMVIENSVLFALAELSGVGGDRADVVQVRPKLIRDLLRHTVSDAAKVDGEGWTVVVSVKPNESLNKVAQECERQYFTHLYLRERGDFPAMARVLLGDESHSRKVQLRFNQLGLKVRELKERLG
;
A
#
# COMPACT_ATOMS: atom_id res chain seq x y z
N PHE A 1 -30.45 4.15 -3.60
CA PHE A 1 -29.18 4.78 -4.02
C PHE A 1 -28.77 4.25 -5.36
N LEU A 2 -28.38 5.13 -6.28
CA LEU A 2 -27.87 4.75 -7.59
C LEU A 2 -26.39 5.16 -7.67
N PHE A 3 -25.52 4.19 -7.92
CA PHE A 3 -24.13 4.44 -8.28
C PHE A 3 -24.02 4.46 -9.80
N PRO A 4 -23.71 5.61 -10.42
CA PRO A 4 -23.56 5.67 -11.87
C PRO A 4 -22.42 4.77 -12.35
N GLU A 5 -22.50 4.31 -13.60
CA GLU A 5 -21.53 3.35 -14.15
C GLU A 5 -20.07 3.85 -14.12
N ARG A 6 -19.89 5.16 -14.14
CA ARG A 6 -18.58 5.80 -13.97
C ARG A 6 -18.02 5.63 -12.55
N ALA A 7 -18.87 5.73 -11.52
CA ALA A 7 -18.48 5.44 -10.14
C ALA A 7 -18.17 3.96 -9.95
N MET A 8 -19.00 3.08 -10.52
CA MET A 8 -18.76 1.63 -10.50
C MET A 8 -17.41 1.26 -11.14
N ARG A 9 -17.08 1.88 -12.27
CA ARG A 9 -15.79 1.68 -12.94
C ARG A 9 -14.60 2.11 -12.08
N LEU A 10 -14.70 3.26 -11.40
CA LEU A 10 -13.65 3.74 -10.50
C LEU A 10 -13.43 2.77 -9.32
N MET A 11 -14.50 2.26 -8.73
CA MET A 11 -14.40 1.29 -7.62
C MET A 11 -13.82 -0.06 -8.08
N ARG A 12 -14.16 -0.53 -9.28
CA ARG A 12 -13.60 -1.78 -9.85
C ARG A 12 -12.11 -1.69 -10.19
N GLN A 13 -11.61 -0.49 -10.49
CA GLN A 13 -10.21 -0.26 -10.86
C GLN A 13 -9.29 -0.01 -9.66
N HIS A 14 -9.84 0.25 -8.47
CA HIS A 14 -9.04 0.46 -7.26
C HIS A 14 -8.56 -0.88 -6.70
N SER A 15 -7.29 -0.93 -6.28
CA SER A 15 -6.65 -2.12 -5.71
C SER A 15 -7.01 -2.46 -4.25
N TRP A 16 -7.81 -1.63 -3.56
CA TRP A 16 -8.25 -1.78 -2.16
C TRP A 16 -7.20 -2.36 -1.18
N PRO A 17 -6.14 -1.59 -0.84
CA PRO A 17 -5.04 -2.08 0.00
C PRO A 17 -5.47 -2.60 1.38
N GLY A 18 -6.53 -2.03 1.97
CA GLY A 18 -7.13 -2.49 3.24
C GLY A 18 -8.32 -3.44 3.07
N ASN A 19 -8.44 -4.10 1.90
CA ASN A 19 -9.42 -5.16 1.62
C ASN A 19 -10.89 -4.67 1.76
N LEU A 20 -11.82 -5.56 2.15
CA LEU A 20 -13.26 -5.27 2.22
C LEU A 20 -13.62 -4.14 3.21
N ARG A 21 -12.81 -3.88 4.24
CA ARG A 21 -13.07 -2.84 5.23
C ARG A 21 -12.98 -1.44 4.63
N GLU A 22 -11.98 -1.18 3.81
CA GLU A 22 -11.86 0.09 3.08
C GLU A 22 -12.99 0.27 2.08
N PHE A 23 -13.38 -0.81 1.38
CA PHE A 23 -14.52 -0.78 0.48
C PHE A 23 -15.82 -0.42 1.21
N ALA A 24 -16.10 -1.07 2.34
CA ALA A 24 -17.27 -0.78 3.17
C ALA A 24 -17.29 0.69 3.62
N MET A 25 -16.15 1.20 4.10
CA MET A 25 -16.02 2.60 4.53
C MET A 25 -16.29 3.60 3.39
N VAL A 26 -15.79 3.32 2.19
CA VAL A 26 -16.08 4.19 1.02
C VAL A 26 -17.56 4.18 0.68
N ILE A 27 -18.22 3.02 0.71
CA ILE A 27 -19.67 2.92 0.45
C ILE A 27 -20.47 3.65 1.53
N GLU A 28 -20.17 3.42 2.80
CA GLU A 28 -20.82 4.07 3.95
C GLU A 28 -20.69 5.60 3.88
N ASN A 29 -19.48 6.11 3.68
CA ASN A 29 -19.23 7.54 3.53
C ASN A 29 -19.94 8.11 2.30
N SER A 30 -19.93 7.39 1.18
CA SER A 30 -20.60 7.82 -0.05
C SER A 30 -22.12 7.99 0.14
N VAL A 31 -22.74 7.05 0.84
CA VAL A 31 -24.17 7.07 1.17
C VAL A 31 -24.47 8.20 2.15
N LEU A 32 -23.67 8.34 3.21
CA LEU A 32 -23.82 9.39 4.21
C LEU A 32 -23.72 10.79 3.58
N PHE A 33 -22.71 11.04 2.76
CA PHE A 33 -22.53 12.33 2.10
C PHE A 33 -23.62 12.61 1.07
N ALA A 34 -24.09 11.60 0.33
CA ALA A 34 -25.22 11.78 -0.58
C ALA A 34 -26.53 12.11 0.15
N LEU A 35 -26.74 11.55 1.35
CA LEU A 35 -27.87 11.91 2.22
C LEU A 35 -27.72 13.33 2.81
N ALA A 36 -26.51 13.72 3.21
CA ALA A 36 -26.23 15.06 3.73
C ALA A 36 -26.44 16.15 2.65
N GLU A 37 -26.08 15.87 1.39
CA GLU A 37 -26.40 16.77 0.27
C GLU A 37 -27.92 16.92 0.09
N LEU A 38 -28.70 15.86 0.28
CA LEU A 38 -30.16 15.91 0.18
C LEU A 38 -30.83 16.64 1.35
N SER A 39 -30.33 16.48 2.57
CA SER A 39 -30.89 17.17 3.74
C SER A 39 -30.62 18.68 3.73
N GLY A 40 -29.59 19.13 3.01
CA GLY A 40 -29.28 20.55 2.81
C GLY A 40 -30.08 21.24 1.70
N VAL A 41 -30.71 20.47 0.81
CA VAL A 41 -31.55 21.01 -0.27
C VAL A 41 -33.00 20.89 0.19
N GLY A 42 -33.55 21.98 0.73
CA GLY A 42 -34.97 22.05 1.07
C GLY A 42 -35.84 21.94 -0.18
N GLY A 43 -36.27 20.72 -0.52
CA GLY A 43 -37.12 20.45 -1.68
C GLY A 43 -37.18 18.97 -2.06
N ASP A 44 -38.39 18.57 -2.44
CA ASP A 44 -38.91 17.29 -2.95
C ASP A 44 -38.16 15.98 -2.66
N ARG A 45 -38.90 15.00 -2.11
CA ARG A 45 -38.37 13.66 -1.79
C ARG A 45 -37.94 12.96 -3.08
N ALA A 46 -36.64 12.98 -3.37
CA ALA A 46 -36.09 12.15 -4.42
C ALA A 46 -36.13 10.67 -3.99
N ASP A 47 -37.00 9.87 -4.60
CA ASP A 47 -37.08 8.41 -4.35
C ASP A 47 -35.76 7.68 -4.70
N VAL A 48 -34.89 8.33 -5.48
CA VAL A 48 -33.58 7.81 -5.87
C VAL A 48 -32.47 8.81 -5.56
N VAL A 49 -31.65 8.50 -4.58
CA VAL A 49 -30.43 9.26 -4.24
C VAL A 49 -29.28 8.83 -5.16
N GLN A 50 -28.79 9.75 -6.00
CA GLN A 50 -27.63 9.49 -6.87
C GLN A 50 -26.32 9.82 -6.16
N VAL A 51 -25.41 8.86 -6.11
CA VAL A 51 -24.05 9.08 -5.60
C VAL A 51 -23.20 9.69 -6.71
N ARG A 52 -22.73 10.93 -6.52
CA ARG A 52 -21.95 11.64 -7.54
C ARG A 52 -20.60 10.96 -7.77
N PRO A 53 -20.18 10.70 -9.03
CA PRO A 53 -18.87 10.09 -9.31
C PRO A 53 -17.67 10.89 -8.81
N LYS A 54 -17.83 12.21 -8.61
CA LYS A 54 -16.80 13.07 -8.02
C LYS A 54 -16.58 12.73 -6.54
N LEU A 55 -17.65 12.55 -5.76
CA LEU A 55 -17.58 12.13 -4.36
C LEU A 55 -16.82 10.81 -4.20
N ILE A 56 -17.13 9.82 -5.04
CA ILE A 56 -16.42 8.54 -5.07
C ILE A 56 -14.94 8.75 -5.37
N ARG A 57 -14.60 9.55 -6.39
CA ARG A 57 -13.20 9.83 -6.72
C ARG A 57 -12.44 10.48 -5.56
N ASP A 58 -13.07 11.43 -4.88
CA ASP A 58 -12.44 12.14 -3.78
C ASP A 58 -12.24 11.20 -2.58
N LEU A 59 -13.23 10.36 -2.25
CA LEU A 59 -13.11 9.32 -1.22
C LEU A 59 -12.01 8.29 -1.55
N LEU A 60 -11.94 7.81 -2.79
CA LEU A 60 -10.89 6.89 -3.24
C LEU A 60 -9.49 7.52 -3.20
N ARG A 61 -9.38 8.84 -3.36
CA ARG A 61 -8.10 9.54 -3.20
C ARG A 61 -7.68 9.59 -1.73
N HIS A 62 -8.63 9.80 -0.84
CA HIS A 62 -8.38 9.81 0.61
C HIS A 62 -7.99 8.43 1.12
N THR A 63 -8.58 7.34 0.63
CA THR A 63 -8.16 5.98 1.01
C THR A 63 -6.74 5.65 0.59
N VAL A 64 -6.30 6.05 -0.61
CA VAL A 64 -4.89 5.88 -1.02
C VAL A 64 -3.95 6.72 -0.14
N SER A 65 -4.37 7.91 0.26
CA SER A 65 -3.58 8.76 1.15
C SER A 65 -3.49 8.22 2.57
N ASP A 66 -4.54 7.59 3.09
CA ASP A 66 -4.54 6.99 4.44
C ASP A 66 -3.88 5.62 4.45
N ALA A 67 -3.97 4.83 3.36
CA ALA A 67 -3.15 3.63 3.20
C ALA A 67 -1.64 3.95 3.12
N ALA A 68 -1.28 5.17 2.70
CA ALA A 68 0.08 5.70 2.78
C ALA A 68 0.44 6.27 4.16
N LYS A 69 -0.54 6.48 5.05
CA LYS A 69 -0.36 6.83 6.46
C LYS A 69 -0.50 5.58 7.32
N VAL A 70 0.41 4.62 7.13
CA VAL A 70 0.75 3.72 8.22
C VAL A 70 1.57 4.58 9.19
N ASP A 71 0.89 5.19 10.18
CA ASP A 71 1.49 5.94 11.29
C ASP A 71 2.33 5.00 12.16
N GLY A 72 3.53 4.71 11.67
CA GLY A 72 4.63 4.15 12.40
C GLY A 72 5.91 4.69 11.78
N GLU A 73 6.92 4.98 12.59
CA GLU A 73 8.29 5.31 12.17
C GLU A 73 8.97 4.10 11.49
N GLY A 74 8.29 3.48 10.54
CA GLY A 74 8.72 2.30 9.80
C GLY A 74 9.21 2.69 8.42
N TRP A 75 10.13 1.90 7.90
CA TRP A 75 10.55 2.02 6.51
C TRP A 75 9.55 1.32 5.58
N THR A 76 8.96 2.07 4.65
CA THR A 76 8.06 1.52 3.62
C THR A 76 8.77 1.36 2.29
N VAL A 77 8.48 0.25 1.60
CA VAL A 77 8.92 -0.01 0.23
C VAL A 77 7.84 -0.76 -0.54
N VAL A 78 7.74 -0.47 -1.83
CA VAL A 78 6.84 -1.18 -2.74
C VAL A 78 7.53 -2.46 -3.22
N VAL A 79 6.89 -3.61 -3.03
CA VAL A 79 7.36 -4.91 -3.53
C VAL A 79 6.36 -5.47 -4.55
N SER A 80 6.88 -6.05 -5.63
CA SER A 80 6.09 -6.73 -6.65
C SER A 80 6.00 -8.22 -6.33
N VAL A 81 4.82 -8.69 -5.95
CA VAL A 81 4.58 -10.13 -5.71
C VAL A 81 4.32 -10.84 -7.04
N LYS A 82 5.07 -11.89 -7.33
CA LYS A 82 4.88 -12.75 -8.52
C LYS A 82 4.58 -14.18 -8.09
N PRO A 83 3.69 -14.91 -8.77
CA PRO A 83 3.47 -16.33 -8.52
C PRO A 83 4.78 -17.14 -8.63
N ASN A 84 4.94 -18.13 -7.77
CA ASN A 84 6.10 -19.03 -7.76
C ASN A 84 5.68 -20.43 -7.32
N GLU A 85 6.59 -21.40 -7.41
CA GLU A 85 6.36 -22.83 -7.15
C GLU A 85 5.99 -23.14 -5.69
N SER A 86 6.36 -22.26 -4.74
CA SER A 86 5.99 -22.40 -3.34
C SER A 86 5.92 -21.05 -2.63
N LEU A 87 5.16 -20.98 -1.52
CA LEU A 87 5.08 -19.77 -0.68
C LEU A 87 6.46 -19.34 -0.15
N ASN A 88 7.36 -20.28 0.11
CA ASN A 88 8.73 -19.97 0.52
C ASN A 88 9.50 -19.23 -0.58
N LYS A 89 9.31 -19.63 -1.85
CA LYS A 89 9.93 -18.92 -2.99
C LYS A 89 9.33 -17.53 -3.20
N VAL A 90 8.01 -17.39 -3.03
CA VAL A 90 7.37 -16.07 -3.05
C VAL A 90 7.92 -15.17 -1.94
N ALA A 91 8.04 -15.70 -0.71
CA ALA A 91 8.60 -14.97 0.42
C ALA A 91 10.05 -14.54 0.14
N GLN A 92 10.91 -15.45 -0.34
CA GLN A 92 12.30 -15.14 -0.70
C GLN A 92 12.40 -14.07 -1.79
N GLU A 93 11.50 -14.07 -2.77
CA GLU A 93 11.49 -13.08 -3.84
C GLU A 93 11.06 -11.70 -3.34
N CYS A 94 10.03 -11.62 -2.50
CA CYS A 94 9.66 -10.39 -1.83
C CYS A 94 10.79 -9.89 -0.91
N GLU A 95 11.45 -10.81 -0.21
CA GLU A 95 12.56 -10.53 0.69
C GLU A 95 13.75 -9.94 -0.05
N ARG A 96 14.12 -10.55 -1.17
CA ARG A 96 15.17 -10.07 -2.07
C ARG A 96 14.91 -8.63 -2.52
N GLN A 97 13.67 -8.29 -2.85
CA GLN A 97 13.30 -6.95 -3.31
C GLN A 97 13.51 -5.91 -2.22
N TYR A 98 12.93 -6.09 -1.02
CA TYR A 98 13.08 -5.09 0.03
C TYR A 98 14.53 -5.03 0.55
N PHE A 99 15.26 -6.15 0.67
CA PHE A 99 16.67 -6.12 1.05
C PHE A 99 17.53 -5.34 0.04
N THR A 100 17.22 -5.47 -1.26
CA THR A 100 17.89 -4.70 -2.31
C THR A 100 17.64 -3.20 -2.15
N HIS A 101 16.38 -2.79 -1.97
CA HIS A 101 16.04 -1.38 -1.77
C HIS A 101 16.68 -0.82 -0.50
N LEU A 102 16.70 -1.59 0.59
CA LEU A 102 17.30 -1.19 1.85
C LEU A 102 18.82 -1.05 1.72
N TYR A 103 19.48 -1.99 1.03
CA TYR A 103 20.92 -1.92 0.76
C TYR A 103 21.31 -0.68 -0.06
N LEU A 104 20.53 -0.36 -1.10
CA LEU A 104 20.76 0.85 -1.91
C LEU A 104 20.54 2.14 -1.12
N ARG A 105 19.49 2.18 -0.29
CA ARG A 105 19.16 3.33 0.56
C ARG A 105 20.25 3.61 1.59
N GLU A 106 20.69 2.58 2.31
CA GLU A 106 21.72 2.68 3.35
C GLU A 106 23.15 2.63 2.77
N ARG A 107 23.30 2.74 1.44
CA ARG A 107 24.60 2.74 0.72
C ARG A 107 25.50 1.56 1.07
N GLY A 108 24.90 0.43 1.38
CA GLY A 108 25.57 -0.81 1.74
C GLY A 108 26.00 -0.94 3.21
N ASP A 109 25.47 -0.12 4.10
CA ASP A 109 25.68 -0.18 5.55
C ASP A 109 24.79 -1.25 6.21
N PHE A 110 25.35 -2.43 6.50
CA PHE A 110 24.62 -3.53 7.17
C PHE A 110 24.17 -3.22 8.61
N PRO A 111 24.97 -2.56 9.47
CA PRO A 111 24.48 -2.03 10.75
C PRO A 111 23.22 -1.16 10.62
N ALA A 112 23.22 -0.20 9.68
CA ALA A 112 22.05 0.67 9.47
C ALA A 112 20.83 -0.13 8.99
N MET A 113 21.03 -1.13 8.12
CA MET A 113 19.97 -2.07 7.73
C MET A 113 19.44 -2.87 8.95
N ALA A 114 20.32 -3.30 9.86
CA ALA A 114 19.93 -4.05 11.06
C ALA A 114 19.13 -3.20 12.05
N ARG A 115 19.46 -1.92 12.18
CA ARG A 115 18.64 -0.95 12.93
C ARG A 115 17.22 -0.86 12.35
N VAL A 116 17.08 -0.80 11.02
CA VAL A 116 15.76 -0.70 10.38
C VAL A 116 14.95 -2.00 10.51
N LEU A 117 15.59 -3.16 10.33
CA LEU A 117 14.89 -4.46 10.31
C LEU A 117 14.68 -5.07 11.69
N LEU A 118 15.61 -4.87 12.61
CA LEU A 118 15.67 -5.55 13.91
C LEU A 118 15.71 -4.59 15.10
N GLY A 119 15.74 -3.27 14.86
CA GLY A 119 15.84 -2.25 15.91
C GLY A 119 17.21 -2.14 16.56
N ASP A 120 18.20 -2.92 16.13
CA ASP A 120 19.52 -3.00 16.77
C ASP A 120 20.63 -3.25 15.73
N GLU A 121 21.63 -2.36 15.73
CA GLU A 121 22.80 -2.38 14.84
C GLU A 121 23.73 -3.58 15.11
N SER A 122 23.72 -4.14 16.32
CA SER A 122 24.53 -5.31 16.71
C SER A 122 24.21 -6.55 15.87
N HIS A 123 23.00 -6.60 15.30
CA HIS A 123 22.52 -7.69 14.48
C HIS A 123 22.95 -7.64 13.01
N SER A 124 23.86 -6.73 12.65
CA SER A 124 24.45 -6.62 11.30
C SER A 124 24.88 -7.96 10.69
N ARG A 125 25.46 -8.87 11.50
CA ARG A 125 25.88 -10.20 11.03
C ARG A 125 24.70 -11.08 10.59
N LYS A 126 23.55 -11.02 11.29
CA LYS A 126 22.34 -11.77 10.91
C LYS A 126 21.79 -11.26 9.58
N VAL A 127 21.75 -9.93 9.41
CA VAL A 127 21.33 -9.29 8.17
C VAL A 127 22.24 -9.70 7.01
N GLN A 128 23.56 -9.72 7.22
CA GLN A 128 24.52 -10.15 6.21
C GLN A 128 24.37 -11.63 5.82
N LEU A 129 24.14 -12.51 6.80
CA LEU A 129 23.89 -13.93 6.53
C LEU A 129 22.60 -14.11 5.72
N ARG A 130 21.53 -13.39 6.08
CA ARG A 130 20.27 -13.43 5.35
C ARG A 130 20.43 -12.92 3.92
N PHE A 131 21.16 -11.82 3.74
CA PHE A 131 21.50 -11.27 2.43
C PHE A 131 22.17 -12.30 1.52
N ASN A 132 23.14 -13.04 2.07
CA ASN A 132 23.83 -14.12 1.34
C ASN A 132 22.90 -15.30 1.04
N GLN A 133 22.03 -15.70 1.97
CA GLN A 133 21.03 -16.77 1.76
C GLN A 133 20.03 -16.44 0.66
N LEU A 134 19.72 -15.15 0.47
CA LEU A 134 18.86 -14.67 -0.61
C LEU A 134 19.56 -14.66 -1.98
N GLY A 135 20.87 -14.96 -2.02
CA GLY A 135 21.66 -14.95 -3.24
C GLY A 135 21.95 -13.54 -3.76
N LEU A 136 21.81 -12.51 -2.93
CA LEU A 136 22.13 -11.13 -3.29
C LEU A 136 23.65 -10.94 -3.29
N LYS A 137 24.22 -10.56 -4.44
CA LYS A 137 25.64 -10.27 -4.54
C LYS A 137 25.90 -8.79 -4.27
N VAL A 138 26.63 -8.52 -3.21
CA VAL A 138 27.08 -7.16 -2.84
C VAL A 138 27.81 -6.48 -4.01
N ARG A 139 28.56 -7.23 -4.82
CA ARG A 139 29.29 -6.70 -6.00
C ARG A 139 28.34 -6.10 -7.05
N GLU A 140 27.31 -6.86 -7.44
CA GLU A 140 26.31 -6.42 -8.44
C GLU A 140 25.51 -5.20 -7.95
N LEU A 141 25.24 -5.13 -6.64
CA LEU A 141 24.52 -4.00 -6.06
C LEU A 141 25.40 -2.76 -5.84
N LYS A 142 26.70 -2.94 -5.58
CA LYS A 142 27.67 -1.84 -5.56
C LYS A 142 27.88 -1.23 -6.95
N GLU A 143 27.87 -2.05 -8.01
CA GLU A 143 27.92 -1.57 -9.40
C GLU A 143 26.68 -0.75 -9.79
N ARG A 144 25.55 -0.91 -9.10
CA ARG A 144 24.36 -0.06 -9.30
C ARG A 144 24.39 1.23 -8.45
N LEU A 145 25.34 1.34 -7.53
CA LEU A 145 25.52 2.46 -6.60
C LEU A 145 26.63 3.43 -7.07
N GLY A 146 27.43 3.03 -8.07
CA GLY A 146 28.45 3.84 -8.74
C GLY A 146 28.25 3.83 -10.26
#